data_AF-A0A370Q367-F1
#
_entry.id   AF-A0A370Q367-F1
#
_cell.length_a   1.000
_cell.length_b   1.000
_cell.length_c   1.000
_cell.angle_alpha   90.00
_cell.angle_beta   90.00
_cell.angle_gamma   90.00
#
_symmetry.space_group_name_H-M   'P 1'
#
loop_
_entity.id
_entity.type
_entity.pdbx_description
1 polymer ?
#
loop_
_entity_poly.entity_id
_entity_poly.type
_entity_poly.pdbx_seq_one_letter_code
_entity_poly.pdbx_strand_id
1 'polypeptide(L)'
;MDKRNGKLKVKADKLGTVEEVIEFLSVFQNVYKSIYAFEFIVQMLENEHERNLMYEKKRFNKIMDYWGESSGRRRFWIDPKFYEIFSNEFNADSKRRSNLLDLQNQISFDKLILPSDSLKINKVNIQSPGFWEFLGSLNPLQQIREYLKDRHERIKDKNYRSRQEEQIGELEITEKQTRILNGRIETLKSLGFSDIEIRQMVNSLIQEPLNRLNKFQDNGQIETPEE
;
A
#
# COMPACT_ATOMS: atom_id res chain seq x y z
N MET A 1 -17.07 0.64 -1.93
CA MET A 1 -16.24 -0.47 -1.42
C MET A 1 -17.01 -1.12 -0.28
N ASP A 2 -17.41 -2.39 -0.44
CA ASP A 2 -17.97 -3.18 0.67
C ASP A 2 -16.92 -3.24 1.79
N LYS A 3 -17.23 -2.65 2.94
CA LYS A 3 -16.33 -2.63 4.11
C LYS A 3 -16.30 -4.02 4.73
N ARG A 4 -15.38 -4.85 4.28
CA ARG A 4 -15.03 -6.10 4.97
C ARG A 4 -14.10 -5.74 6.13
N ASN A 5 -14.65 -5.71 7.33
CA ASN A 5 -13.84 -5.66 8.54
C ASN A 5 -13.10 -7.00 8.66
N GLY A 6 -11.79 -6.95 8.73
CA GLY A 6 -10.93 -8.09 9.02
C GLY A 6 -10.72 -8.25 10.52
N LYS A 7 -10.49 -9.49 10.94
CA LYS A 7 -10.02 -9.85 12.28
C LYS A 7 -8.63 -10.45 12.15
N LEU A 8 -7.69 -10.03 12.98
CA LEU A 8 -6.37 -10.63 13.11
C LEU A 8 -6.19 -11.10 14.55
N LYS A 9 -6.05 -12.41 14.73
CA LYS A 9 -5.73 -13.01 16.03
C LYS A 9 -4.27 -13.43 16.03
N VAL A 10 -3.51 -13.04 17.05
CA VAL A 10 -2.06 -13.32 17.15
C VAL A 10 -1.77 -13.98 18.49
N LYS A 11 -1.14 -15.16 18.47
CA LYS A 11 -0.72 -15.87 19.69
C LYS A 11 0.48 -15.17 20.33
N ALA A 12 0.47 -15.07 21.66
CA ALA A 12 1.56 -14.52 22.44
C ALA A 12 1.99 -15.51 23.53
N ASP A 13 3.27 -15.88 23.54
CA ASP A 13 3.84 -16.78 24.55
C ASP A 13 4.20 -16.02 25.83
N LYS A 14 4.68 -14.78 25.70
CA LYS A 14 5.00 -13.89 26.83
C LYS A 14 4.44 -12.50 26.54
N LEU A 15 3.59 -11.98 27.42
CA LEU A 15 3.00 -10.65 27.24
C LEU A 15 3.94 -9.51 27.66
N GLY A 16 4.94 -9.80 28.50
CA GLY A 16 5.91 -8.80 28.94
C GLY A 16 5.37 -7.88 30.05
N THR A 17 6.02 -6.72 30.21
CA THR A 17 5.57 -5.67 31.14
C THR A 17 4.44 -4.84 30.52
N VAL A 18 3.71 -4.06 31.33
CA VAL A 18 2.66 -3.14 30.84
C VAL A 18 3.25 -2.13 29.85
N GLU A 19 4.46 -1.65 30.09
CA GLU A 19 5.16 -0.71 29.20
C GLU A 19 5.45 -1.33 27.84
N GLU A 20 5.94 -2.57 27.83
CA GLU A 20 6.21 -3.32 26.60
C GLU A 20 4.92 -3.58 25.80
N VAL A 21 3.81 -3.88 26.49
CA VAL A 21 2.48 -4.04 25.84
C VAL A 21 2.04 -2.73 25.18
N ILE A 22 2.19 -1.61 25.86
CA ILE A 22 1.84 -0.29 25.32
C ILE A 22 2.70 0.03 24.10
N GLU A 23 4.01 -0.25 24.18
CA GLU A 23 4.93 -0.07 23.07
C GLU A 23 4.55 -0.94 21.86
N PHE A 24 4.29 -2.22 22.08
CA PHE A 24 3.84 -3.15 21.04
C PHE A 24 2.58 -2.65 20.35
N LEU A 25 1.55 -2.28 21.13
CA LEU A 25 0.29 -1.80 20.58
C LEU A 25 0.44 -0.50 19.79
N SER A 26 1.31 0.41 20.25
CA SER A 26 1.66 1.64 19.53
C SER A 26 2.36 1.35 18.21
N VAL A 27 3.36 0.45 18.20
CA VAL A 27 4.05 0.05 16.98
C VAL A 27 3.08 -0.63 16.01
N PHE A 28 2.26 -1.55 16.49
CA PHE A 28 1.25 -2.23 15.67
C PHE A 28 0.27 -1.23 15.04
N GLN A 29 -0.23 -0.27 15.82
CA GLN A 29 -1.10 0.77 15.31
C GLN A 29 -0.41 1.59 14.22
N ASN A 30 0.86 1.95 14.42
CA ASN A 30 1.63 2.69 13.42
C ASN A 30 1.83 1.88 12.14
N VAL A 31 2.16 0.59 12.22
CA VAL A 31 2.27 -0.30 11.04
C VAL A 31 0.95 -0.33 10.28
N TYR A 32 -0.16 -0.54 10.98
CA TYR A 32 -1.48 -0.55 10.36
C TYR A 32 -1.79 0.77 9.64
N LYS A 33 -1.53 1.91 10.30
CA LYS A 33 -1.73 3.25 9.72
C LYS A 33 -0.87 3.46 8.47
N SER A 34 0.40 3.06 8.49
CA SER A 34 1.32 3.28 7.38
C SER A 34 0.95 2.44 6.15
N ILE A 35 0.57 1.16 6.35
CA ILE A 35 0.09 0.31 5.25
C ILE A 35 -1.21 0.86 4.67
N TYR A 36 -2.15 1.27 5.52
CA TYR A 36 -3.39 1.90 5.06
C TYR A 36 -3.12 3.17 4.24
N ALA A 37 -2.20 4.02 4.72
CA ALA A 37 -1.85 5.25 4.03
C ALA A 37 -1.21 4.99 2.66
N PHE A 38 -0.35 3.98 2.55
CA PHE A 38 0.21 3.56 1.28
C PHE A 38 -0.89 3.16 0.28
N GLU A 39 -1.80 2.28 0.69
CA GLU A 39 -2.94 1.85 -0.14
C GLU A 39 -3.80 3.03 -0.57
N PHE A 40 -4.09 3.94 0.35
CA PHE A 40 -4.86 5.15 0.08
C PHE A 40 -4.17 6.06 -0.94
N ILE A 41 -2.86 6.29 -0.81
CA ILE A 41 -2.09 7.12 -1.74
C ILE A 41 -2.11 6.51 -3.14
N VAL A 42 -1.86 5.21 -3.26
CA VAL A 42 -1.88 4.52 -4.57
C VAL A 42 -3.26 4.67 -5.22
N GLN A 43 -4.33 4.43 -4.46
CA GLN A 43 -5.69 4.57 -4.96
C GLN A 43 -6.05 6.02 -5.32
N MET A 44 -5.59 7.00 -4.54
CA MET A 44 -5.79 8.42 -4.82
C MET A 44 -5.15 8.81 -6.16
N LEU A 45 -3.90 8.39 -6.38
CA LEU A 45 -3.13 8.65 -7.60
C LEU A 45 -3.75 7.96 -8.83
N GLU A 46 -4.19 6.71 -8.66
CA GLU A 46 -4.92 5.97 -9.71
C GLU A 46 -6.20 6.69 -10.11
N ASN A 47 -7.03 7.08 -9.13
CA ASN A 47 -8.26 7.84 -9.38
C ASN A 47 -8.00 9.21 -10.03
N GLU A 48 -6.92 9.89 -9.64
CA GLU A 48 -6.53 11.17 -10.24
C GLU A 48 -6.14 11.00 -11.70
N HIS A 49 -5.36 9.96 -12.00
CA HIS A 49 -4.98 9.62 -13.36
C HIS A 49 -6.20 9.30 -14.24
N GLU A 50 -7.14 8.48 -13.74
CA GLU A 50 -8.38 8.17 -14.46
C GLU A 50 -9.23 9.42 -14.72
N ARG A 51 -9.34 10.32 -13.73
CA ARG A 51 -10.04 11.61 -13.91
C ARG A 51 -9.38 12.43 -15.00
N ASN A 52 -8.05 12.52 -15.01
CA ASN A 52 -7.31 13.27 -16.03
C ASN A 52 -7.54 12.69 -17.42
N LEU A 53 -7.45 11.36 -17.58
CA LEU A 53 -7.78 10.69 -18.85
C LEU A 53 -9.22 10.98 -19.30
N MET A 54 -10.18 10.98 -18.37
CA MET A 54 -11.58 11.32 -18.66
C MET A 54 -11.73 12.77 -19.12
N TYR A 55 -11.05 13.71 -18.48
CA TYR A 55 -11.09 15.13 -18.85
C TYR A 55 -10.46 15.37 -20.22
N GLU A 56 -9.31 14.75 -20.50
CA GLU A 56 -8.66 14.80 -21.81
C GLU A 56 -9.58 14.27 -22.90
N LYS A 57 -10.22 13.11 -22.67
CA LYS A 57 -11.19 12.53 -23.61
C LYS A 57 -12.39 13.44 -23.84
N LYS A 58 -12.97 14.03 -22.78
CA LYS A 58 -14.09 14.99 -22.90
C LYS A 58 -13.69 16.25 -23.66
N ARG A 59 -12.52 16.79 -23.37
CA ARG A 59 -11.96 17.97 -24.05
C ARG A 59 -11.74 17.68 -25.53
N PHE A 60 -11.15 16.53 -25.85
CA PHE A 60 -10.96 16.08 -27.22
C PHE A 60 -12.29 15.97 -27.98
N ASN A 61 -13.29 15.28 -27.40
CA ASN A 61 -14.60 15.17 -28.01
C ASN A 61 -15.25 16.53 -28.27
N LYS A 62 -15.18 17.45 -27.30
CA LYS A 62 -15.72 18.82 -27.46
C LYS A 62 -15.05 19.57 -28.61
N ILE A 63 -13.73 19.43 -28.76
CA ILE A 63 -12.99 20.02 -29.88
C ILE A 63 -13.47 19.40 -31.20
N MET A 64 -13.58 18.07 -31.26
CA MET A 64 -14.07 17.36 -32.45
C MET A 64 -15.48 17.79 -32.86
N ASP A 65 -16.39 17.97 -31.88
CA ASP A 65 -17.75 18.45 -32.12
C ASP A 65 -17.73 19.87 -32.72
N TYR A 66 -16.97 20.80 -32.11
CA TYR A 66 -16.84 22.18 -32.59
C TYR A 66 -16.29 22.27 -34.02
N TRP A 67 -15.30 21.45 -34.36
CA TRP A 67 -14.75 21.39 -35.72
C TRP A 67 -15.73 20.76 -36.72
N GLY A 68 -16.46 19.72 -36.32
CA GLY A 68 -17.51 19.12 -37.13
C GLY A 68 -18.60 20.13 -37.51
N GLU A 69 -18.98 20.99 -36.56
CA GLU A 69 -19.94 22.08 -36.80
C GLU A 69 -19.36 23.18 -37.70
N SER A 70 -18.17 23.69 -37.37
CA SER A 70 -17.58 24.87 -38.04
C SER A 70 -17.22 24.63 -39.52
N SER A 71 -16.93 23.40 -39.89
CA SER A 71 -16.41 23.06 -41.21
C SER A 71 -17.48 22.68 -42.24
N GLY A 72 -18.74 22.52 -41.81
CA GLY A 72 -19.85 22.09 -42.68
C GLY A 72 -19.70 20.70 -43.32
N ARG A 73 -18.61 19.98 -43.04
CA ARG A 73 -18.32 18.64 -43.59
C ARG A 73 -18.60 17.59 -42.51
N ARG A 74 -19.66 16.81 -42.72
CA ARG A 74 -20.11 15.74 -41.79
C ARG A 74 -19.12 14.60 -41.54
N ARG A 75 -17.97 14.53 -42.24
CA ARG A 75 -16.91 13.55 -41.99
C ARG A 75 -15.56 14.16 -42.32
N PHE A 76 -14.85 14.62 -41.30
CA PHE A 76 -13.40 14.80 -41.42
C PHE A 76 -12.75 13.42 -41.36
N TRP A 77 -12.02 13.07 -42.41
CA TRP A 77 -11.00 12.05 -42.34
C TRP A 77 -9.85 12.74 -41.63
N ILE A 78 -9.76 12.55 -40.31
CA ILE A 78 -8.75 13.21 -39.47
C ILE A 78 -7.39 12.89 -40.08
N ASP A 79 -6.70 13.90 -40.63
CA ASP A 79 -5.30 13.73 -41.00
C ASP A 79 -4.52 13.48 -39.70
N PRO A 80 -3.86 12.32 -39.53
CA PRO A 80 -3.12 11.99 -38.30
C PRO A 80 -2.15 13.10 -37.85
N LYS A 81 -1.64 13.92 -38.78
CA LYS A 81 -0.75 15.05 -38.47
C LYS A 81 -1.42 16.15 -37.66
N PHE A 82 -2.72 16.39 -37.85
CA PHE A 82 -3.45 17.40 -37.08
C PHE A 82 -3.62 16.96 -35.61
N TYR A 83 -3.79 15.64 -35.40
CA TYR A 83 -3.85 15.05 -34.07
C TYR A 83 -2.50 15.19 -33.33
N GLU A 84 -1.38 14.93 -34.00
CA GLU A 84 -0.04 15.07 -33.42
C GLU A 84 0.28 16.52 -33.00
N ILE A 85 -0.08 17.51 -33.82
CA ILE A 85 0.21 18.93 -33.53
C ILE A 85 -0.57 19.38 -32.28
N PHE A 86 -1.88 19.13 -32.25
CA PHE A 86 -2.70 19.56 -31.11
C PHE A 86 -2.46 18.74 -29.85
N SER A 87 -2.21 17.43 -29.96
CA SER A 87 -1.93 16.60 -28.78
C SER A 87 -0.61 16.98 -28.10
N ASN A 88 0.42 17.37 -28.85
CA ASN A 88 1.70 17.77 -28.27
C ASN A 88 1.64 19.09 -27.49
N GLU A 89 0.88 20.09 -27.95
CA GLU A 89 0.68 21.33 -27.19
C GLU A 89 -0.19 21.13 -25.94
N PHE A 90 -1.20 20.25 -26.00
CA PHE A 90 -2.05 19.99 -24.84
C PHE A 90 -1.39 19.08 -23.78
N ASN A 91 -0.40 18.27 -24.16
CA ASN A 91 0.34 17.39 -23.24
C ASN A 91 1.47 18.09 -22.46
N ALA A 92 1.78 19.36 -22.76
CA ALA A 92 2.87 20.07 -22.10
C ALA A 92 2.54 20.45 -20.65
N ASP A 93 1.28 20.76 -20.33
CA ASP A 93 0.85 21.18 -18.99
C ASP A 93 0.50 20.00 -18.06
N SER A 94 0.17 18.81 -18.60
CA SER A 94 -0.19 17.63 -17.79
C SER A 94 1.00 16.92 -17.14
N LYS A 95 2.24 17.40 -17.36
CA LYS A 95 3.46 16.71 -16.93
C LYS A 95 4.05 17.12 -15.58
N ARG A 96 3.49 18.10 -14.87
CA ARG A 96 3.93 18.37 -13.49
C ARG A 96 3.31 17.35 -12.54
N ARG A 97 3.84 16.13 -12.56
CA ARG A 97 3.55 15.12 -11.53
C ARG A 97 4.18 15.60 -10.23
N SER A 98 3.40 15.59 -9.15
CA SER A 98 3.94 15.80 -7.81
C SER A 98 4.91 14.66 -7.49
N ASN A 99 6.08 15.00 -6.94
CA ASN A 99 7.02 14.00 -6.44
C ASN A 99 6.34 13.18 -5.34
N LEU A 100 6.49 11.85 -5.37
CA LEU A 100 5.90 10.97 -4.34
C LEU A 100 6.37 11.33 -2.93
N LEU A 101 7.62 11.78 -2.79
CA LEU A 101 8.17 12.24 -1.52
C LEU A 101 7.49 13.51 -1.02
N ASP A 102 7.20 14.45 -1.92
CA ASP A 102 6.51 15.69 -1.55
C ASP A 102 5.08 15.38 -1.10
N LEU A 103 4.40 14.47 -1.80
CA LEU A 103 3.09 13.97 -1.38
C LEU A 103 3.15 13.31 -0.01
N GLN A 104 4.12 12.44 0.23
CA GLN A 104 4.31 11.79 1.52
C GLN A 104 4.52 12.80 2.65
N ASN A 105 5.33 13.84 2.42
CA ASN A 105 5.65 14.85 3.43
C ASN A 105 4.46 15.78 3.73
N GLN A 106 3.61 16.04 2.75
CA GLN A 106 2.42 16.88 2.91
C GLN A 106 1.27 16.16 3.62
N ILE A 107 1.28 14.83 3.58
CA ILE A 107 0.21 14.00 4.10
C ILE A 107 0.39 13.76 5.60
N SER A 108 -0.54 14.28 6.41
CA SER A 108 -0.67 13.88 7.81
C SER A 108 -1.49 12.59 7.91
N PHE A 109 -0.88 11.47 8.33
CA PHE A 109 -1.57 10.17 8.44
C PHE A 109 -2.87 10.23 9.25
N ASP A 110 -2.88 11.01 10.33
CA ASP A 110 -4.06 11.16 11.20
C ASP A 110 -5.24 11.88 10.51
N LYS A 111 -4.98 12.59 9.39
CA LYS A 111 -6.02 13.23 8.58
C LYS A 111 -6.52 12.36 7.44
N LEU A 112 -5.72 11.38 6.99
CA LEU A 112 -6.11 10.47 5.90
C LEU A 112 -7.06 9.38 6.36
N ILE A 113 -6.89 8.91 7.59
CA ILE A 113 -7.61 7.75 8.09
C ILE A 113 -8.94 8.22 8.65
N LEU A 114 -10.04 7.76 8.03
CA LEU A 114 -11.37 8.03 8.56
C LEU A 114 -11.47 7.49 10.00
N PRO A 115 -12.16 8.19 10.92
CA PRO A 115 -12.33 7.70 12.30
C PRO A 115 -12.97 6.31 12.42
N SER A 116 -13.68 5.86 11.37
CA SER A 116 -14.24 4.51 11.26
C SER A 116 -13.22 3.44 10.89
N ASP A 117 -12.13 3.83 10.23
CA ASP A 117 -11.13 2.93 9.66
C ASP A 117 -9.85 2.91 10.51
N SER A 118 -9.73 3.84 11.46
CA SER A 118 -8.65 3.89 12.45
C SER A 118 -8.72 2.67 13.36
N LEU A 119 -7.59 1.96 13.51
CA LEU A 119 -7.45 0.95 14.53
C LEU A 119 -7.53 1.61 15.91
N LYS A 120 -8.55 1.22 16.70
CA LYS A 120 -8.75 1.67 18.08
C LYS A 120 -8.66 0.48 19.02
N ILE A 121 -7.83 0.63 20.05
CA ILE A 121 -7.73 -0.36 21.12
C ILE A 121 -8.89 -0.08 22.08
N ASN A 122 -9.90 -0.94 22.07
CA ASN A 122 -11.08 -0.76 22.92
C ASN A 122 -10.89 -1.42 24.30
N LYS A 123 -10.28 -2.61 24.34
CA LYS A 123 -10.03 -3.37 25.56
C LYS A 123 -8.80 -4.25 25.37
N VAL A 124 -7.98 -4.34 26.41
CA VAL A 124 -6.87 -5.30 26.50
C VAL A 124 -7.21 -6.30 27.61
N ASN A 125 -7.15 -7.59 27.31
CA ASN A 125 -7.28 -8.66 28.31
C ASN A 125 -6.00 -9.49 28.31
N ILE A 126 -5.25 -9.44 29.42
CA ILE A 126 -3.94 -10.07 29.57
C ILE A 126 -4.13 -11.39 30.31
N GLN A 127 -3.92 -12.51 29.61
CA GLN A 127 -3.99 -13.87 30.16
C GLN A 127 -2.80 -14.68 29.64
N SER A 128 -2.29 -15.62 30.42
CA SER A 128 -1.17 -16.50 30.01
C SER A 128 -1.65 -17.95 29.95
N PRO A 129 -1.56 -18.64 28.79
CA PRO A 129 -1.20 -18.11 27.46
C PRO A 129 -2.26 -17.14 26.91
N GLY A 130 -1.82 -16.19 26.08
CA GLY A 130 -2.65 -15.07 25.62
C GLY A 130 -2.76 -14.98 24.10
N PHE A 131 -3.73 -14.19 23.63
CA PHE A 131 -3.84 -13.81 22.23
C PHE A 131 -4.20 -12.33 22.11
N TRP A 132 -3.68 -11.69 21.07
CA TRP A 132 -4.10 -10.37 20.62
C TRP A 132 -5.20 -10.52 19.60
N GLU A 133 -6.24 -9.69 19.68
CA GLU A 133 -7.29 -9.62 18.68
C GLU A 133 -7.41 -8.18 18.16
N PHE A 134 -7.13 -8.02 16.87
CA PHE A 134 -7.22 -6.75 16.17
C PHE A 134 -8.39 -6.76 15.19
N LEU A 135 -9.17 -5.68 15.19
CA LEU A 135 -10.30 -5.47 14.28
C LEU A 135 -10.04 -4.22 13.46
N GLY A 136 -10.11 -4.32 12.13
CA GLY A 136 -9.77 -3.22 11.24
C GLY A 136 -10.07 -3.52 9.77
N SER A 137 -9.54 -2.71 8.88
CA SER A 137 -9.63 -2.96 7.44
C SER A 137 -8.88 -4.24 7.06
N LEU A 138 -9.51 -5.05 6.20
CA LEU A 138 -9.01 -6.38 5.86
C LEU A 138 -7.60 -6.34 5.24
N ASN A 139 -7.33 -5.38 4.34
CA ASN A 139 -6.09 -5.37 3.57
C ASN A 139 -4.83 -5.12 4.45
N PRO A 140 -4.75 -4.05 5.27
CA PRO A 140 -3.61 -3.86 6.17
C PRO A 140 -3.43 -5.01 7.18
N LEU A 141 -4.52 -5.54 7.75
CA LEU A 141 -4.43 -6.67 8.67
C LEU A 141 -3.96 -7.95 7.98
N GLN A 142 -4.34 -8.18 6.74
CA GLN A 142 -3.87 -9.30 5.94
C GLN A 142 -2.37 -9.17 5.63
N GLN A 143 -1.90 -7.99 5.26
CA GLN A 143 -0.47 -7.76 5.02
C GLN A 143 0.37 -7.98 6.29
N ILE A 144 -0.11 -7.51 7.45
CA ILE A 144 0.54 -7.76 8.74
C ILE A 144 0.53 -9.26 9.06
N ARG A 145 -0.60 -9.95 8.82
CA ARG A 145 -0.74 -11.40 9.03
C ARG A 145 0.29 -12.18 8.22
N GLU A 146 0.33 -11.94 6.91
CA GLU A 146 1.24 -12.61 5.98
C GLU A 146 2.70 -12.35 6.39
N TYR A 147 3.05 -11.11 6.72
CA TYR A 147 4.39 -10.76 7.21
C TYR A 147 4.81 -11.53 8.47
N LEU A 148 3.93 -11.59 9.48
CA LEU A 148 4.20 -12.29 10.74
C LEU A 148 4.35 -13.80 10.51
N LYS A 149 3.50 -14.38 9.66
CA LYS A 149 3.56 -15.80 9.28
C LYS A 149 4.88 -16.12 8.58
N ASP A 150 5.24 -15.36 7.55
CA ASP A 150 6.47 -15.57 6.78
C ASP A 150 7.71 -15.41 7.67
N ARG A 151 7.70 -14.46 8.61
CA ARG A 151 8.81 -14.30 9.57
C ARG A 151 8.91 -15.49 10.52
N HIS A 152 7.79 -16.00 11.03
CA HIS A 152 7.80 -17.17 11.90
C HIS A 152 8.33 -18.41 11.19
N GLU A 153 7.90 -18.62 9.94
CA GLU A 153 8.42 -19.68 9.08
C GLU A 153 9.93 -19.53 8.85
N ARG A 154 10.45 -18.31 8.62
CA ARG A 154 11.89 -18.04 8.53
C ARG A 154 12.66 -18.36 9.80
N ILE A 155 12.11 -18.03 10.98
CA ILE A 155 12.76 -18.35 12.26
C ILE A 155 12.82 -19.86 12.47
N LYS A 156 11.73 -20.58 12.16
CA LYS A 156 11.70 -22.05 12.21
C LYS A 156 12.70 -22.68 11.25
N ASP A 157 12.74 -22.20 10.01
CA ASP A 157 13.63 -22.70 8.97
C ASP A 157 15.10 -22.46 9.31
N LYS A 158 15.44 -21.27 9.81
CA LYS A 158 16.81 -20.96 10.27
C LYS A 158 17.27 -21.90 11.39
N ASN A 159 16.37 -22.29 12.27
CA ASN A 159 16.67 -23.25 13.34
C ASN A 159 16.83 -24.70 12.81
N TYR A 160 16.36 -24.99 11.58
CA TYR A 160 16.34 -26.33 11.00
C TYR A 160 17.37 -26.55 9.88
N ARG A 161 17.77 -25.51 9.14
CA ARG A 161 18.55 -25.64 7.89
C ARG A 161 20.08 -25.59 8.06
N SER A 162 20.77 -26.31 7.17
CA SER A 162 22.21 -26.16 6.88
C SER A 162 22.46 -24.92 6.00
N ARG A 163 23.67 -24.33 6.05
CA ARG A 163 24.05 -23.05 5.39
C ARG A 163 23.73 -22.92 3.89
N GLN A 164 23.57 -24.01 3.14
CA GLN A 164 23.26 -23.98 1.70
C GLN A 164 21.76 -23.86 1.39
N GLU A 165 20.88 -24.32 2.29
CA GLU A 165 19.42 -24.21 2.13
C GLU A 165 18.89 -22.84 2.59
N GLU A 166 19.70 -22.08 3.34
CA GLU A 166 19.37 -20.70 3.77
C GLU A 166 19.20 -19.77 2.56
N GLN A 167 20.11 -19.83 1.58
CA GLN A 167 20.12 -18.88 0.45
C GLN A 167 18.95 -19.08 -0.52
N ILE A 168 18.51 -20.33 -0.74
CA ILE A 168 17.41 -20.64 -1.66
C ILE A 168 16.06 -20.28 -1.03
N GLY A 169 15.90 -20.49 0.27
CA GLY A 169 14.66 -20.16 1.00
C GLY A 169 14.39 -18.65 1.09
N GLU A 170 15.44 -17.84 1.24
CA GLU A 170 15.29 -16.37 1.31
C GLU A 170 14.72 -15.78 0.00
N LEU A 171 15.09 -16.35 -1.15
CA LEU A 171 14.65 -15.88 -2.46
C LEU A 171 13.18 -16.21 -2.75
N GLU A 172 12.72 -17.44 -2.47
CA GLU A 172 11.33 -17.88 -2.71
C GLU A 172 10.30 -17.14 -1.82
N ILE A 173 10.68 -16.79 -0.59
CA ILE A 173 9.78 -16.11 0.36
C ILE A 173 9.62 -14.62 -0.01
N THR A 174 10.70 -14.00 -0.52
CA THR A 174 10.65 -12.63 -1.05
C THR A 174 9.66 -12.52 -2.23
N GLU A 175 9.44 -13.62 -2.96
CA GLU A 175 8.54 -13.73 -4.13
C GLU A 175 7.05 -13.91 -3.76
N LYS A 176 6.73 -14.32 -2.52
CA LYS A 176 5.33 -14.47 -2.06
C LYS A 176 4.77 -13.21 -1.40
N GLN A 177 5.59 -12.46 -0.65
CA GLN A 177 5.24 -11.15 -0.08
C GLN A 177 4.82 -10.12 -1.14
N THR A 178 5.08 -10.45 -2.39
CA THR A 178 5.09 -9.54 -3.50
C THR A 178 3.77 -9.51 -4.26
N ARG A 179 2.73 -10.32 -4.02
CA ARG A 179 1.54 -10.25 -4.92
C ARG A 179 0.73 -8.96 -4.79
N ILE A 180 0.29 -8.60 -3.59
CA ILE A 180 -0.51 -7.38 -3.36
C ILE A 180 0.38 -6.14 -3.57
N LEU A 181 1.59 -6.18 -3.03
CA LEU A 181 2.56 -5.09 -3.16
C LEU A 181 3.04 -4.89 -4.60
N ASN A 182 3.29 -5.96 -5.38
CA ASN A 182 3.64 -5.83 -6.79
C ASN A 182 2.49 -5.24 -7.58
N GLY A 183 1.23 -5.64 -7.29
CA GLY A 183 0.08 -5.01 -7.92
C GLY A 183 0.10 -3.48 -7.73
N ARG A 184 0.39 -3.01 -6.51
CA ARG A 184 0.51 -1.57 -6.23
C ARG A 184 1.73 -0.91 -6.85
N ILE A 185 2.87 -1.60 -6.87
CA ILE A 185 4.10 -1.14 -7.52
C ILE A 185 3.88 -1.02 -9.04
N GLU A 186 3.22 -1.99 -9.65
CA GLU A 186 2.85 -1.98 -11.07
C GLU A 186 1.88 -0.85 -11.39
N THR A 187 0.88 -0.59 -10.53
CA THR A 187 0.03 0.60 -10.64
C THR A 187 0.88 1.88 -10.61
N LEU A 188 1.80 2.04 -9.66
CA LEU A 188 2.66 3.23 -9.62
C LEU A 188 3.58 3.35 -10.84
N LYS A 189 4.07 2.23 -11.37
CA LYS A 189 4.86 2.19 -12.61
C LYS A 189 4.02 2.59 -13.82
N SER A 190 2.78 2.14 -13.93
CA SER A 190 1.89 2.52 -15.04
C SER A 190 1.50 4.00 -14.98
N LEU A 191 1.43 4.57 -13.77
CA LEU A 191 1.32 6.01 -13.54
C LEU A 191 2.61 6.79 -13.86
N GLY A 192 3.70 6.06 -14.09
CA GLY A 192 5.00 6.56 -14.55
C GLY A 192 5.86 7.19 -13.45
N PHE A 193 5.71 6.72 -12.21
CA PHE A 193 6.68 7.00 -11.15
C PHE A 193 7.96 6.18 -11.33
N SER A 194 9.09 6.73 -10.90
CA SER A 194 10.37 6.04 -11.02
C SER A 194 10.53 4.93 -9.96
N ASP A 195 11.31 3.91 -10.28
CA ASP A 195 11.61 2.81 -9.34
C ASP A 195 12.22 3.31 -8.01
N ILE A 196 12.97 4.42 -8.04
CA ILE A 196 13.60 5.02 -6.87
C ILE A 196 12.55 5.62 -5.94
N GLU A 197 11.63 6.42 -6.48
CA GLU A 197 10.54 7.03 -5.70
C GLU A 197 9.62 5.96 -5.11
N ILE A 198 9.26 4.94 -5.92
CA ILE A 198 8.44 3.82 -5.46
C ILE A 198 9.15 3.10 -4.31
N ARG A 199 10.45 2.79 -4.45
CA ARG A 199 11.24 2.12 -3.41
C ARG A 199 11.28 2.93 -2.12
N GLN A 200 11.49 4.24 -2.20
CA GLN A 200 11.52 5.11 -1.02
C GLN A 200 10.16 5.12 -0.29
N MET A 201 9.07 5.21 -1.04
CA MET A 201 7.73 5.17 -0.47
C MET A 201 7.41 3.81 0.17
N VAL A 202 7.72 2.69 -0.51
CA VAL A 202 7.52 1.34 0.03
C VAL A 202 8.39 1.11 1.27
N ASN A 203 9.65 1.54 1.24
CA ASN A 203 10.54 1.37 2.39
C ASN A 203 10.00 2.13 3.62
N SER A 204 9.64 3.40 3.45
CA SER A 204 9.20 4.26 4.56
C SER A 204 7.80 3.92 5.09
N LEU A 205 6.85 3.51 4.24
CA LEU A 205 5.46 3.24 4.65
C LEU A 205 5.19 1.76 4.99
N ILE A 206 6.04 0.83 4.54
CA ILE A 206 5.75 -0.59 4.65
C ILE A 206 6.90 -1.32 5.34
N GLN A 207 8.09 -1.29 4.74
CA GLN A 207 9.20 -2.10 5.24
C GLN A 207 9.70 -1.64 6.61
N GLU A 208 9.96 -0.35 6.80
CA GLU A 208 10.42 0.20 8.08
C GLU A 208 9.41 -0.01 9.21
N PRO A 209 8.11 0.31 9.04
CA PRO A 209 7.10 0.01 10.05
C PRO A 209 7.01 -1.49 10.38
N LEU A 210 6.92 -2.36 9.37
CA LEU A 210 6.88 -3.82 9.59
C LEU A 210 8.14 -4.31 10.31
N ASN A 211 9.30 -3.77 9.96
CA ASN A 211 10.56 -4.14 10.60
C ASN A 211 10.61 -3.77 12.08
N ARG A 212 9.82 -2.81 12.55
CA ARG A 212 9.71 -2.51 13.98
C ARG A 212 8.94 -3.59 14.74
N LEU A 213 8.00 -4.28 14.10
CA LEU A 213 7.28 -5.40 14.72
C LEU A 213 8.19 -6.60 15.01
N ASN A 214 9.27 -6.75 14.24
CA ASN A 214 10.23 -7.83 14.40
C ASN A 214 10.78 -7.95 15.83
N LYS A 215 11.04 -6.81 16.48
CA LYS A 215 11.56 -6.79 17.84
C LYS A 215 10.64 -7.53 18.82
N PHE A 216 9.33 -7.38 18.65
CA PHE A 216 8.34 -8.02 19.52
C PHE A 216 8.16 -9.51 19.23
N GLN A 217 8.37 -9.92 17.97
CA GLN A 217 8.42 -11.34 17.61
C GLN A 217 9.67 -12.01 18.19
N ASP A 218 10.82 -11.35 18.10
CA ASP A 218 12.08 -11.84 18.67
C ASP A 218 12.00 -11.94 20.22
N ASN A 219 11.20 -11.08 20.85
CA ASN A 219 10.93 -11.11 22.30
C ASN A 219 9.84 -12.13 22.71
N GLY A 220 9.19 -12.82 21.77
CA GLY A 220 8.14 -13.82 22.05
C GLY A 220 6.77 -13.23 22.42
N GLN A 221 6.56 -11.94 22.17
CA GLN A 221 5.25 -11.27 22.37
C GLN A 221 4.30 -11.51 21.20
N ILE A 222 4.85 -11.94 20.07
CA ILE A 222 4.14 -12.35 18.87
C ILE A 222 4.77 -13.66 18.42
N GLU A 223 3.97 -14.70 18.27
CA GLU A 223 4.46 -15.97 17.71
C GLU A 223 3.93 -16.16 16.29
N THR A 224 2.63 -16.42 16.18
CA THR A 224 1.96 -16.66 14.90
C THR A 224 0.57 -16.05 14.87
N PRO A 225 0.14 -15.58 13.69
CA PRO A 225 -1.28 -15.34 13.48
C PRO A 225 -2.07 -16.66 13.49
N GLU A 226 -3.24 -16.66 14.12
CA GLU A 226 -4.24 -17.72 13.98
C GLU A 226 -5.13 -17.45 12.75
N GLU A 227 -5.71 -18.53 12.18
CA GLU A 227 -6.57 -18.47 10.99
C GLU A 227 -7.84 -17.63 11.20
#